data_AF-A0A094GQL2-F1
#
_entry.id   AF-A0A094GQL2-F1
#
_cell.length_a   1.000
_cell.length_b   1.000
_cell.length_c   1.000
_cell.angle_alpha   90.00
_cell.angle_beta   90.00
_cell.angle_gamma   90.00
#
_symmetry.space_group_name_H-M   'P 1'
#
loop_
_entity.id
_entity.type
_entity.pdbx_description
1 polymer ?
#
loop_
_entity_poly.entity_id
_entity_poly.type
_entity_poly.pdbx_seq_one_letter_code
_entity_poly.pdbx_strand_id
1 'polypeptide(L)'
;MGADMEIPADTPIVPVAQDQSEQAQPIGGDVPAHLSHDPQHNMKRTDPFQFGSRLLKEEDNVFEFNAWDHVETDDAYKEYSEVQYAKQREAPVSDFDKNRFNSDPAKWWNQFYKNNTSNFFKDRKWLRQEFPVLAEVTLADYGPCTLLEVGAGAGNTAFPIIANNQNPNLKIHACDFSKIAVEVMRENDAYNTSQIQADVWDAAGQDLPPGLAEGSVDVVLMIFIFSALSPTQWQQAVSNIFRVLKPGGEVLFRDYGRGDLAQVRFKKGRYMEENFYVRGDGTRVYFFEKDELEKIWSGEAASAGPGFEIVSLGVDRRLLVNRAKQLKMYRCWMQGRFRKAGGTARSSEVVS
;
A
#
# COMPACT_ATOMS: atom_id res chain seq x y z
N MET A 1 7.57 -2.19 -7.13
CA MET A 1 7.65 -3.50 -6.44
C MET A 1 6.67 -3.49 -5.27
N GLY A 2 5.39 -3.66 -5.57
CA GLY A 2 4.37 -3.98 -4.56
C GLY A 2 4.48 -5.47 -4.22
N ALA A 3 4.05 -5.86 -3.03
CA ALA A 3 4.12 -7.23 -2.50
C ALA A 3 3.95 -8.30 -3.60
N ASP A 4 5.01 -9.10 -3.81
CA ASP A 4 4.99 -10.26 -4.68
C ASP A 4 4.10 -11.33 -4.02
N MET A 5 2.78 -11.21 -4.21
CA MET A 5 1.94 -12.40 -4.20
C MET A 5 2.38 -13.23 -5.40
N GLU A 6 3.02 -14.38 -5.15
CA GLU A 6 3.24 -15.39 -6.17
C GLU A 6 1.92 -15.64 -6.92
N ILE A 7 1.98 -15.48 -8.23
CA ILE A 7 0.85 -15.64 -9.15
C ILE A 7 0.72 -17.14 -9.40
N PRO A 8 -0.38 -17.81 -9.01
CA PRO A 8 -0.59 -19.19 -9.42
C PRO A 8 -0.64 -19.26 -10.94
N ALA A 9 0.14 -20.16 -11.53
CA ALA A 9 0.03 -20.51 -12.94
C ALA A 9 -1.39 -21.03 -13.23
N ASP A 10 -1.88 -20.74 -14.42
CA ASP A 10 -3.17 -21.18 -14.97
C ASP A 10 -4.40 -20.32 -14.62
N THR A 11 -4.51 -19.19 -15.31
CA THR A 11 -5.80 -18.62 -15.75
C THR A 11 -5.55 -17.81 -17.04
N PRO A 12 -6.41 -17.87 -18.07
CA PRO A 12 -6.17 -17.12 -19.31
C PRO A 12 -6.28 -15.63 -19.03
N ILE A 13 -5.18 -14.91 -19.22
CA ILE A 13 -5.12 -13.45 -19.22
C ILE A 13 -5.30 -13.01 -20.68
N VAL A 14 -5.99 -11.89 -20.88
CA VAL A 14 -6.40 -11.34 -22.18
C VAL A 14 -5.33 -11.58 -23.25
N PRO A 15 -5.63 -12.32 -24.34
CA PRO A 15 -4.77 -12.35 -25.51
C PRO A 15 -4.75 -10.94 -26.09
N VAL A 16 -3.56 -10.36 -26.20
CA VAL A 16 -3.36 -9.08 -26.88
C VAL A 16 -3.80 -9.25 -28.34
N ALA A 17 -4.61 -8.32 -28.86
CA ALA A 17 -4.87 -8.23 -30.29
C ALA A 17 -3.51 -8.09 -30.99
N GLN A 18 -3.22 -9.00 -31.92
CA GLN A 18 -1.95 -9.00 -32.65
C GLN A 18 -1.81 -7.68 -33.40
N ASP A 19 -0.95 -6.81 -32.90
CA ASP A 19 -0.48 -5.67 -33.67
C ASP A 19 0.49 -6.19 -34.74
N GLN A 20 0.11 -6.05 -36.00
CA GLN A 20 0.93 -6.46 -37.14
C GLN A 20 1.99 -5.39 -37.37
N SER A 21 3.12 -5.51 -36.68
CA SER A 21 4.34 -4.81 -37.08
C SER A 21 5.51 -5.79 -37.27
N GLU A 22 6.30 -5.46 -38.28
CA GLU A 22 7.08 -6.36 -39.12
C GLU A 22 8.25 -7.08 -38.42
N GLN A 23 8.65 -8.19 -39.03
CA GLN A 23 9.81 -9.00 -38.67
C GLN A 23 11.11 -8.19 -38.71
N ALA A 24 11.76 -7.98 -37.56
CA ALA A 24 13.13 -7.48 -37.51
C ALA A 24 14.15 -8.64 -37.53
N GLN A 25 14.93 -8.71 -38.60
CA GLN A 25 16.12 -9.56 -38.76
C GLN A 25 17.28 -9.13 -37.84
N PRO A 26 18.27 -10.01 -37.55
CA PRO A 26 19.29 -9.73 -36.55
C PRO A 26 20.34 -8.76 -37.11
N ILE A 27 20.47 -7.59 -36.51
CA ILE A 27 21.54 -6.63 -36.83
C ILE A 27 22.54 -6.63 -35.69
N GLY A 28 23.80 -6.95 -36.00
CA GLY A 28 24.93 -6.68 -35.12
C GLY A 28 25.06 -5.17 -34.92
N GLY A 29 24.92 -4.73 -33.67
CA GLY A 29 24.97 -3.34 -33.23
C GLY A 29 24.83 -3.29 -31.71
N ASP A 30 25.28 -2.19 -31.11
CA ASP A 30 25.38 -1.98 -29.65
C ASP A 30 24.20 -2.57 -28.86
N VAL A 31 24.53 -3.23 -27.75
CA VAL A 31 23.53 -3.78 -26.82
C VAL A 31 22.57 -2.65 -26.44
N PRO A 32 21.25 -2.79 -26.69
CA PRO A 32 20.29 -1.76 -26.31
C PRO A 32 20.48 -1.33 -24.86
N ALA A 33 20.40 -0.02 -24.58
CA ALA A 33 20.69 0.55 -23.27
C ALA A 33 19.89 -0.11 -22.11
N HIS A 34 18.69 -0.60 -22.39
CA HIS A 34 17.85 -1.34 -21.43
C HIS A 34 18.30 -2.81 -21.20
N LEU A 35 19.19 -3.36 -22.03
CA LEU A 35 19.85 -4.65 -21.88
C LEU A 35 21.32 -4.51 -21.45
N SER A 36 21.89 -3.31 -21.52
CA SER A 36 23.27 -3.03 -21.16
C SER A 36 23.55 -3.26 -19.67
N HIS A 37 24.68 -3.89 -19.37
CA HIS A 37 25.21 -4.02 -18.01
C HIS A 37 26.28 -2.96 -17.70
N ASP A 38 26.64 -2.12 -18.68
CA ASP A 38 27.58 -1.02 -18.52
C ASP A 38 26.93 0.12 -17.69
N PRO A 39 27.50 0.49 -16.53
CA PRO A 39 26.99 1.58 -15.70
C PRO A 39 26.75 2.91 -16.42
N GLN A 40 27.46 3.21 -17.51
CA GLN A 40 27.30 4.45 -18.28
C GLN A 40 26.11 4.42 -19.25
N HIS A 41 25.66 3.23 -19.66
CA HIS A 41 24.62 3.02 -20.67
C HIS A 41 23.42 2.22 -20.15
N ASN A 42 23.43 1.84 -18.87
CA ASN A 42 22.42 0.98 -18.27
C ASN A 42 21.20 1.77 -17.79
N MET A 43 20.15 1.78 -18.60
CA MET A 43 18.86 2.39 -18.24
C MET A 43 18.11 1.68 -17.10
N LYS A 44 18.56 0.50 -16.64
CA LYS A 44 18.03 -0.13 -15.41
C LYS A 44 18.49 0.63 -14.15
N ARG A 45 19.47 1.52 -14.27
CA ARG A 45 20.13 2.19 -13.13
C ARG A 45 20.16 3.72 -13.34
N THR A 46 19.12 4.39 -12.88
CA THR A 46 19.29 5.78 -12.40
C THR A 46 19.82 5.68 -10.98
N ASP A 47 20.95 6.31 -10.66
CA ASP A 47 21.46 6.41 -9.28
C ASP A 47 21.50 7.91 -8.93
N PRO A 48 20.78 8.37 -7.89
CA PRO A 48 19.84 7.58 -7.09
C PRO A 48 18.65 7.11 -7.94
N PHE A 49 18.18 5.89 -7.66
CA PHE A 49 17.00 5.34 -8.30
C PHE A 49 15.79 6.21 -8.00
N GLN A 50 15.28 6.89 -9.04
CA GLN A 50 14.12 7.78 -8.94
C GLN A 50 12.88 7.06 -9.46
N PHE A 51 11.94 6.75 -8.56
CA PHE A 51 10.61 6.26 -8.89
C PHE A 51 9.82 7.30 -9.71
N GLY A 52 8.97 6.85 -10.64
CA GLY A 52 8.09 7.73 -11.43
C GLY A 52 8.71 8.28 -12.72
N SER A 53 9.94 7.89 -13.04
CA SER A 53 10.68 8.41 -14.20
C SER A 53 10.39 7.68 -15.51
N ARG A 54 9.78 6.49 -15.46
CA ARG A 54 9.53 5.64 -16.63
C ARG A 54 8.11 5.81 -17.15
N LEU A 55 7.90 6.86 -17.92
CA LEU A 55 6.63 7.15 -18.58
C LEU A 55 6.51 6.33 -19.87
N LEU A 56 5.38 5.62 -20.03
CA LEU A 56 5.07 4.89 -21.26
C LEU A 56 4.36 5.83 -22.24
N LYS A 57 4.96 6.06 -23.41
CA LYS A 57 4.40 6.79 -24.54
C LYS A 57 3.77 5.85 -25.57
N GLU A 58 3.03 6.41 -26.52
CA GLU A 58 2.30 5.64 -27.54
C GLU A 58 3.25 4.87 -28.47
N GLU A 59 4.41 5.45 -28.77
CA GLU A 59 5.46 4.87 -29.62
C GLU A 59 6.36 3.85 -28.89
N ASP A 60 6.24 3.71 -27.57
CA ASP A 60 7.15 2.89 -26.78
C ASP A 60 6.83 1.39 -26.89
N ASN A 61 7.88 0.57 -26.98
CA ASN A 61 7.72 -0.87 -26.84
C ASN A 61 7.49 -1.23 -25.37
N VAL A 62 6.25 -1.56 -25.02
CA VAL A 62 5.84 -1.98 -23.66
C VAL A 62 6.76 -3.05 -23.03
N PHE A 63 7.36 -3.93 -23.83
CA PHE A 63 8.21 -5.03 -23.34
C PHE A 63 9.68 -4.63 -23.12
N GLU A 64 10.05 -3.37 -23.39
CA GLU A 64 11.39 -2.85 -23.20
C GLU A 64 11.82 -2.90 -21.72
N PHE A 65 10.93 -2.49 -20.82
CA PHE A 65 11.12 -2.55 -19.37
C PHE A 65 10.21 -3.59 -18.71
N ASN A 66 10.60 -4.06 -17.51
CA ASN A 66 9.76 -4.97 -16.71
C ASN A 66 8.63 -4.22 -15.99
N ALA A 67 8.75 -2.89 -15.91
CA ALA A 67 7.79 -2.03 -15.25
C ALA A 67 7.85 -0.61 -15.84
N TRP A 68 6.67 -0.01 -15.97
CA TRP A 68 6.43 1.38 -16.34
C TRP A 68 5.59 2.06 -15.25
N ASP A 69 5.83 3.35 -15.05
CA ASP A 69 5.19 4.19 -14.04
C ASP A 69 4.17 5.16 -14.69
N HIS A 70 3.18 5.61 -13.93
CA HIS A 70 2.11 6.55 -14.36
C HIS A 70 1.34 6.10 -15.61
N VAL A 71 1.06 4.80 -15.72
CA VAL A 71 0.41 4.21 -16.91
C VAL A 71 -1.10 4.21 -16.76
N GLU A 72 -1.81 4.82 -17.70
CA GLU A 72 -3.27 4.65 -17.82
C GLU A 72 -3.63 3.29 -18.40
N THR A 73 -4.77 2.74 -17.98
CA THR A 73 -5.29 1.51 -18.57
C THR A 73 -5.88 1.79 -19.95
N ASP A 74 -5.60 0.90 -20.91
CA ASP A 74 -6.23 0.93 -22.23
C ASP A 74 -7.71 0.52 -22.14
N ASP A 75 -8.49 0.83 -23.18
CA ASP A 75 -9.93 0.57 -23.20
C ASP A 75 -10.25 -0.93 -23.18
N ALA A 76 -9.37 -1.76 -23.76
CA ALA A 76 -9.50 -3.21 -23.71
C ALA A 76 -9.41 -3.74 -22.26
N TYR A 77 -8.50 -3.20 -21.44
CA TYR A 77 -8.41 -3.56 -20.04
C TYR A 77 -9.60 -3.04 -19.22
N LYS A 78 -10.11 -1.84 -19.52
CA LYS A 78 -11.32 -1.31 -18.87
C LYS A 78 -12.53 -2.20 -19.16
N GLU A 79 -12.77 -2.55 -20.43
CA GLU A 79 -13.86 -3.44 -20.83
C GLU A 79 -13.70 -4.83 -20.20
N TYR A 80 -12.49 -5.39 -20.25
CA TYR A 80 -12.20 -6.67 -19.59
C TYR A 80 -12.49 -6.63 -18.09
N SER A 81 -12.12 -5.53 -17.42
CA SER A 81 -12.36 -5.35 -15.99
C SER A 81 -13.85 -5.35 -15.66
N GLU A 82 -14.67 -4.63 -16.42
CA GLU A 82 -16.12 -4.62 -16.24
C GLU A 82 -16.76 -6.01 -16.46
N VAL A 83 -16.28 -6.76 -17.45
CA VAL A 83 -16.70 -8.17 -17.66
C VAL A 83 -16.33 -9.04 -16.46
N GLN A 84 -15.14 -8.87 -15.88
CA GLN A 84 -14.75 -9.63 -14.68
C GLN A 84 -15.58 -9.24 -13.47
N TYR A 85 -15.85 -7.95 -13.25
CA TYR A 85 -16.69 -7.49 -12.15
C TYR A 85 -18.10 -8.05 -12.24
N ALA A 86 -18.70 -8.08 -13.44
CA ALA A 86 -20.00 -8.72 -13.66
C ALA A 86 -19.98 -10.21 -13.25
N LYS A 87 -18.98 -10.99 -13.70
CA LYS A 87 -18.83 -12.41 -13.32
C LYS A 87 -18.60 -12.62 -11.83
N GLN A 88 -17.90 -11.71 -11.17
CA GLN A 88 -17.67 -11.77 -9.72
C GLN A 88 -18.99 -11.56 -8.96
N ARG A 89 -19.84 -10.62 -9.41
CA ARG A 89 -21.16 -10.34 -8.84
C ARG A 89 -22.14 -11.51 -9.02
N GLU A 90 -22.02 -12.29 -10.10
CA GLU A 90 -22.85 -13.48 -10.35
C GLU A 90 -22.58 -14.63 -9.37
N ALA A 91 -21.41 -14.66 -8.74
CA ALA A 91 -21.02 -15.70 -7.80
C ALA A 91 -20.41 -15.09 -6.52
N PRO A 92 -21.21 -14.40 -5.70
CA PRO A 92 -20.75 -13.80 -4.45
C PRO A 92 -20.39 -14.87 -3.42
N VAL A 93 -19.80 -14.46 -2.31
CA VAL A 93 -19.74 -15.31 -1.10
C VAL A 93 -21.15 -15.65 -0.63
N SER A 94 -21.33 -16.80 0.02
CA SER A 94 -22.60 -17.13 0.68
C SER A 94 -22.85 -16.19 1.87
N ASP A 95 -24.11 -15.98 2.27
CA ASP A 95 -24.43 -15.18 3.47
C ASP A 95 -23.78 -15.75 4.74
N PHE A 96 -23.71 -17.07 4.84
CA PHE A 96 -23.02 -17.77 5.91
C PHE A 96 -21.54 -17.39 5.97
N ASP A 97 -20.84 -17.46 4.82
CA ASP A 97 -19.42 -17.11 4.76
C ASP A 97 -19.20 -15.61 4.95
N LYS A 98 -20.08 -14.75 4.40
CA LYS A 98 -20.04 -13.30 4.62
C LYS A 98 -20.11 -12.96 6.11
N ASN A 99 -21.02 -13.59 6.85
CA ASN A 99 -21.09 -13.43 8.30
C ASN A 99 -19.83 -13.96 8.99
N ARG A 100 -19.36 -15.15 8.61
CA ARG A 100 -18.16 -15.79 9.16
C ARG A 100 -16.88 -14.94 8.98
N PHE A 101 -16.72 -14.27 7.84
CA PHE A 101 -15.57 -13.41 7.58
C PHE A 101 -15.63 -12.08 8.34
N ASN A 102 -16.83 -11.58 8.63
CA ASN A 102 -17.03 -10.30 9.32
C ASN A 102 -17.17 -10.41 10.85
N SER A 103 -17.57 -11.56 11.39
CA SER A 103 -17.82 -11.73 12.83
C SER A 103 -16.55 -11.75 13.69
N ASP A 104 -15.45 -12.27 13.14
CA ASP A 104 -14.14 -12.34 13.80
C ASP A 104 -13.01 -12.14 12.78
N PRO A 105 -12.80 -10.90 12.29
CA PRO A 105 -11.77 -10.62 11.30
C PRO A 105 -10.34 -10.84 11.83
N ALA A 106 -10.12 -10.71 13.16
CA ALA A 106 -8.82 -10.91 13.80
C ALA A 106 -8.32 -12.34 13.63
N LYS A 107 -9.22 -13.33 13.71
CA LYS A 107 -8.90 -14.74 13.50
C LYS A 107 -8.19 -15.00 12.17
N TRP A 108 -8.62 -14.35 11.09
CA TRP A 108 -8.06 -14.57 9.76
C TRP A 108 -6.64 -14.01 9.65
N TRP A 109 -6.39 -12.84 10.22
CA TRP A 109 -5.03 -12.30 10.30
C TRP A 109 -4.13 -13.12 11.23
N ASN A 110 -4.64 -13.59 12.37
CA ASN A 110 -3.91 -14.50 13.24
C ASN A 110 -3.53 -15.80 12.50
N GLN A 111 -4.44 -16.37 11.71
CA GLN A 111 -4.15 -17.56 10.92
C GLN A 111 -3.13 -17.27 9.81
N PHE A 112 -3.23 -16.11 9.17
CA PHE A 112 -2.27 -15.68 8.16
C PHE A 112 -0.85 -15.61 8.75
N TYR A 113 -0.64 -14.92 9.87
CA TYR A 113 0.70 -14.77 10.46
C TYR A 113 1.24 -16.05 11.12
N LYS A 114 0.37 -16.97 11.55
CA LYS A 114 0.80 -18.33 11.95
C LYS A 114 1.45 -19.09 10.79
N ASN A 115 0.95 -18.87 9.58
CA ASN A 115 1.43 -19.56 8.38
C ASN A 115 2.55 -18.77 7.67
N ASN A 116 2.66 -17.47 7.93
CA ASN A 116 3.52 -16.52 7.23
C ASN A 116 4.22 -15.63 8.26
N THR A 117 5.44 -16.00 8.64
CA THR A 117 6.24 -15.26 9.62
C THR A 117 6.95 -14.05 8.98
N SER A 118 8.03 -13.54 9.59
CA SER A 118 8.70 -12.28 9.24
C SER A 118 9.19 -12.14 7.80
N ASN A 119 9.38 -13.25 7.08
CA ASN A 119 9.95 -13.25 5.72
C ASN A 119 8.91 -13.17 4.60
N PHE A 120 7.61 -13.16 4.92
CA PHE A 120 6.56 -13.14 3.88
C PHE A 120 6.52 -11.81 3.13
N PHE A 121 6.53 -10.69 3.84
CA PHE A 121 6.60 -9.37 3.23
C PHE A 121 8.05 -8.92 3.12
N LYS A 122 8.37 -8.27 2.00
CA LYS A 122 9.68 -7.62 1.81
C LYS A 122 9.72 -6.31 2.60
N ASP A 123 10.92 -5.96 3.08
CA ASP A 123 11.16 -4.67 3.71
C ASP A 123 10.80 -3.51 2.79
N ARG A 124 10.05 -2.56 3.33
CA ARG A 124 9.50 -1.42 2.59
C ARG A 124 10.50 -0.26 2.50
N LYS A 125 11.71 -0.54 2.03
CA LYS A 125 12.82 0.43 1.93
C LYS A 125 12.49 1.66 1.09
N TRP A 126 11.52 1.54 0.17
CA TRP A 126 11.05 2.61 -0.70
C TRP A 126 10.19 3.67 0.00
N LEU A 127 9.64 3.40 1.20
CA LEU A 127 8.72 4.32 1.87
C LEU A 127 9.36 5.68 2.18
N ARG A 128 10.66 5.75 2.45
CA ARG A 128 11.37 7.02 2.69
C ARG A 128 11.44 7.91 1.44
N GLN A 129 11.37 7.33 0.24
CA GLN A 129 11.35 8.07 -1.01
C GLN A 129 9.95 8.63 -1.29
N GLU A 130 8.91 7.84 -1.00
CA GLU A 130 7.51 8.24 -1.20
C GLU A 130 6.99 9.19 -0.09
N PHE A 131 7.54 9.06 1.12
CA PHE A 131 7.20 9.89 2.27
C PHE A 131 8.46 10.50 2.90
N PRO A 132 8.94 11.67 2.39
CA PRO A 132 10.13 12.34 2.89
C PRO A 132 10.13 12.62 4.40
N VAL A 133 8.94 12.81 4.99
CA VAL A 133 8.75 12.94 6.45
C VAL A 133 9.43 11.80 7.23
N LEU A 134 9.45 10.58 6.68
CA LEU A 134 10.13 9.44 7.31
C LEU A 134 11.65 9.58 7.33
N ALA A 135 12.24 10.30 6.37
CA ALA A 135 13.65 10.63 6.41
C ALA A 135 13.93 11.74 7.44
N GLU A 136 13.07 12.76 7.50
CA GLU A 136 13.21 13.88 8.43
C GLU A 136 13.13 13.45 9.90
N VAL A 137 12.11 12.67 10.28
CA VAL A 137 11.92 12.23 11.69
C VAL A 137 13.07 11.36 12.21
N THR A 138 13.86 10.79 11.31
CA THR A 138 15.03 9.95 11.64
C THR A 138 16.32 10.74 11.83
N LEU A 139 16.34 12.04 11.59
CA LEU A 139 17.54 12.88 11.74
C LEU A 139 17.86 13.15 13.22
N ALA A 140 19.15 13.19 13.55
CA ALA A 140 19.65 13.28 14.92
C ALA A 140 19.12 14.50 15.71
N ASP A 141 18.87 15.61 15.02
CA ASP A 141 18.46 16.91 15.55
C ASP A 141 16.95 17.21 15.36
N TYR A 142 16.15 16.26 14.85
CA TYR A 142 14.71 16.47 14.60
C TYR A 142 13.91 16.78 15.88
N GLY A 143 14.39 16.31 17.02
CA GLY A 143 13.74 16.41 18.34
C GLY A 143 12.76 15.26 18.62
N PRO A 144 12.01 15.34 19.74
CA PRO A 144 11.04 14.31 20.12
C PRO A 144 9.99 14.06 19.03
N CYS A 145 9.78 12.79 18.70
CA CYS A 145 8.81 12.38 17.70
C CYS A 145 8.20 11.03 18.06
N THR A 146 6.87 10.96 18.06
CA THR A 146 6.11 9.73 18.21
C THR A 146 5.51 9.35 16.85
N LEU A 147 5.91 8.18 16.33
CA LEU A 147 5.39 7.59 15.10
C LEU A 147 4.51 6.39 15.44
N LEU A 148 3.27 6.36 14.93
CA LEU A 148 2.37 5.21 15.04
C LEU A 148 2.27 4.49 13.69
N GLU A 149 2.72 3.25 13.59
CA GLU A 149 2.39 2.37 12.46
C GLU A 149 1.15 1.56 12.80
N VAL A 150 0.10 1.68 12.00
CA VAL A 150 -1.15 0.92 12.13
C VAL A 150 -1.12 -0.23 11.14
N GLY A 151 -1.45 -1.44 11.60
CA GLY A 151 -1.31 -2.69 10.85
C GLY A 151 0.14 -2.99 10.49
N ALA A 152 1.01 -2.91 11.50
CA ALA A 152 2.46 -3.00 11.35
C ALA A 152 2.97 -4.41 10.97
N GLY A 153 2.12 -5.44 11.06
CA GLY A 153 2.44 -6.80 10.70
C GLY A 153 3.65 -7.36 11.43
N ALA A 154 4.60 -7.93 10.70
CA ALA A 154 5.86 -8.42 11.24
C ALA A 154 6.95 -7.33 11.36
N GLY A 155 6.62 -6.06 11.14
CA GLY A 155 7.54 -4.93 11.32
C GLY A 155 8.41 -4.59 10.09
N ASN A 156 8.04 -5.05 8.89
CA ASN A 156 8.78 -4.79 7.64
C ASN A 156 8.82 -3.30 7.21
N THR A 157 8.18 -2.42 7.97
CA THR A 157 8.33 -0.96 7.86
C THR A 157 9.07 -0.40 9.07
N ALA A 158 8.59 -0.70 10.29
CA ALA A 158 9.17 -0.22 11.54
C ALA A 158 10.67 -0.56 11.68
N PHE A 159 11.08 -1.80 11.43
CA PHE A 159 12.49 -2.20 11.58
C PHE A 159 13.42 -1.50 10.59
N PRO A 160 13.07 -1.37 9.29
CA PRO A 160 13.83 -0.51 8.38
C PRO A 160 13.93 0.95 8.83
N ILE A 161 12.90 1.53 9.45
CA ILE A 161 12.97 2.89 10.01
C ILE A 161 13.98 2.93 11.16
N ILE A 162 13.90 1.99 12.11
CA ILE A 162 14.83 1.88 13.24
C ILE A 162 16.27 1.70 12.77
N ALA A 163 16.51 0.84 11.78
CA ALA A 163 17.83 0.57 11.24
C ALA A 163 18.50 1.81 10.60
N ASN A 164 17.69 2.78 10.14
CA ASN A 164 18.17 4.04 9.56
C ASN A 164 18.03 5.22 10.54
N ASN A 165 17.60 4.99 11.77
CA ASN A 165 17.29 6.04 12.72
C ASN A 165 18.55 6.60 13.39
N GLN A 166 18.72 7.91 13.32
CA GLN A 166 19.74 8.66 14.04
C GLN A 166 19.13 9.54 15.15
N ASN A 167 17.80 9.68 15.20
CA ASN A 167 17.08 10.45 16.21
C ASN A 167 16.97 9.66 17.53
N PRO A 168 17.66 10.06 18.60
CA PRO A 168 17.55 9.36 19.89
C PRO A 168 16.18 9.53 20.56
N ASN A 169 15.36 10.47 20.09
CA ASN A 169 14.04 10.79 20.64
C ASN A 169 12.88 10.35 19.74
N LEU A 170 13.15 9.53 18.71
CA LEU A 170 12.11 8.87 17.92
C LEU A 170 11.59 7.65 18.67
N LYS A 171 10.29 7.62 18.93
CA LYS A 171 9.58 6.45 19.48
C LYS A 171 8.57 5.94 18.47
N ILE A 172 8.67 4.65 18.12
CA ILE A 172 7.71 3.97 17.26
C ILE A 172 6.71 3.18 18.11
N HIS A 173 5.42 3.39 17.89
CA HIS A 173 4.35 2.50 18.32
C HIS A 173 3.90 1.70 17.11
N ALA A 174 4.08 0.39 17.12
CA ALA A 174 3.76 -0.50 16.01
C ALA A 174 2.57 -1.38 16.39
N CYS A 175 1.39 -1.00 15.92
CA CYS A 175 0.15 -1.65 16.30
C CYS A 175 -0.36 -2.57 15.20
N ASP A 176 -0.84 -3.75 15.55
CA ASP A 176 -1.52 -4.65 14.62
C ASP A 176 -2.77 -5.26 15.25
N PHE A 177 -3.75 -5.59 14.43
CA PHE A 177 -4.97 -6.25 14.89
C PHE A 177 -4.73 -7.72 15.24
N SER A 178 -3.71 -8.33 14.64
CA SER A 178 -3.27 -9.70 14.91
C SER A 178 -2.30 -9.75 16.08
N LYS A 179 -2.71 -10.47 17.14
CA LYS A 179 -1.79 -10.82 18.23
C LYS A 179 -0.58 -11.64 17.78
N ILE A 180 -0.74 -12.48 16.76
CA ILE A 180 0.35 -13.29 16.22
C ILE A 180 1.37 -12.40 15.48
N ALA A 181 0.91 -11.38 14.75
CA ALA A 181 1.82 -10.41 14.13
C ALA A 181 2.66 -9.67 15.18
N VAL A 182 2.02 -9.25 16.27
CA VAL A 182 2.69 -8.59 17.40
C VAL A 182 3.70 -9.52 18.07
N GLU A 183 3.36 -10.80 18.27
CA GLU A 183 4.29 -11.82 18.77
C GLU A 183 5.51 -11.94 17.85
N VAL A 184 5.31 -12.12 16.54
CA VAL A 184 6.40 -12.20 15.54
C VAL A 184 7.30 -10.96 15.57
N MET A 185 6.71 -9.77 15.73
CA MET A 185 7.49 -8.53 15.82
C MET A 185 8.34 -8.47 17.10
N ARG A 186 7.77 -8.88 18.24
CA ARG A 186 8.47 -8.89 19.53
C ARG A 186 9.59 -9.95 19.59
N GLU A 187 9.52 -10.99 18.77
CA GLU A 187 10.56 -12.01 18.62
C GLU A 187 11.72 -11.59 17.71
N ASN A 188 11.62 -10.46 17.01
CA ASN A 188 12.69 -9.97 16.15
C ASN A 188 13.91 -9.51 16.97
N ASP A 189 15.13 -9.89 16.57
CA ASP A 189 16.36 -9.50 17.27
C ASP A 189 16.59 -7.99 17.36
N ALA A 190 16.03 -7.20 16.43
CA ALA A 190 16.08 -5.74 16.46
C ALA A 190 15.01 -5.11 17.35
N TYR A 191 14.11 -5.90 17.96
CA TYR A 191 13.08 -5.39 18.84
C TYR A 191 13.68 -4.87 20.15
N ASN A 192 13.63 -3.55 20.31
CA ASN A 192 14.15 -2.86 21.49
C ASN A 192 13.08 -1.92 22.05
N THR A 193 12.62 -2.19 23.27
CA THR A 193 11.54 -1.44 23.92
C THR A 193 11.88 0.02 24.21
N SER A 194 13.14 0.44 24.08
CA SER A 194 13.50 1.86 24.08
C SER A 194 13.06 2.58 22.80
N GLN A 195 13.17 1.95 21.63
CA GLN A 195 12.91 2.56 20.32
C GLN A 195 11.51 2.24 19.76
N ILE A 196 10.99 1.04 20.04
CA ILE A 196 9.71 0.56 19.52
C ILE A 196 8.86 -0.05 20.61
N GLN A 197 7.54 0.05 20.48
CA GLN A 197 6.57 -0.68 21.29
C GLN A 197 5.54 -1.31 20.36
N ALA A 198 5.49 -2.65 20.32
CA ALA A 198 4.54 -3.39 19.50
C ALA A 198 3.35 -3.85 20.34
N ASP A 199 2.12 -3.55 19.92
CA ASP A 199 0.90 -3.88 20.68
C ASP A 199 -0.28 -4.28 19.80
N VAL A 200 -1.19 -5.06 20.38
CA VAL A 200 -2.45 -5.40 19.71
C VAL A 200 -3.39 -4.21 19.80
N TRP A 201 -3.93 -3.79 18.66
CA TRP A 201 -4.90 -2.71 18.62
C TRP A 201 -5.85 -2.85 17.43
N ASP A 202 -7.15 -2.65 17.68
CA ASP A 202 -8.15 -2.49 16.64
C ASP A 202 -8.29 -1.01 16.29
N ALA A 203 -7.87 -0.64 15.09
CA ALA A 203 -7.96 0.74 14.63
C ALA A 203 -9.40 1.27 14.62
N ALA A 204 -10.39 0.40 14.42
CA ALA A 204 -11.81 0.72 14.45
C ALA A 204 -12.48 0.34 15.80
N GLY A 205 -11.68 0.05 16.83
CA GLY A 205 -12.15 -0.19 18.18
C GLY A 205 -12.58 1.10 18.89
N GLN A 206 -12.98 0.98 20.15
CA GLN A 206 -13.39 2.13 20.98
C GLN A 206 -12.20 2.82 21.67
N ASP A 207 -11.15 2.05 21.96
CA ASP A 207 -9.98 2.49 22.70
C ASP A 207 -8.88 3.03 21.78
N LEU A 208 -8.07 3.94 22.30
CA LEU A 208 -6.83 4.38 21.65
C LEU A 208 -5.74 3.29 21.78
N PRO A 209 -4.69 3.34 20.94
CA PRO A 209 -3.61 2.36 21.03
C PRO A 209 -2.97 2.33 22.42
N PRO A 210 -2.56 1.15 22.92
CA PRO A 210 -1.88 1.06 24.22
C PRO A 210 -0.65 1.97 24.31
N GLY A 211 -0.55 2.70 25.44
CA GLY A 211 0.53 3.64 25.69
C GLY A 211 0.42 4.98 24.95
N LEU A 212 -0.64 5.21 24.18
CA LEU A 212 -0.90 6.48 23.49
C LEU A 212 -2.15 7.17 24.05
N ALA A 213 -2.17 8.49 23.95
CA ALA A 213 -3.24 9.36 24.42
C ALA A 213 -3.75 10.25 23.27
N GLU A 214 -4.83 11.00 23.52
CA GLU A 214 -5.28 12.00 22.55
C GLU A 214 -4.18 13.05 22.31
N GLY A 215 -3.94 13.38 21.05
CA GLY A 215 -2.91 14.37 20.69
C GLY A 215 -1.49 13.97 21.08
N SER A 216 -1.15 12.68 21.12
CA SER A 216 0.19 12.23 21.51
C SER A 216 1.08 11.80 20.35
N VAL A 217 0.54 11.65 19.13
CA VAL A 217 1.27 11.15 17.94
C VAL A 217 1.57 12.27 16.95
N ASP A 218 2.79 12.30 16.42
CA ASP A 218 3.23 13.27 15.41
C ASP A 218 2.95 12.77 13.99
N VAL A 219 3.21 11.49 13.72
CA VAL A 219 3.06 10.86 12.40
C VAL A 219 2.37 9.50 12.53
N VAL A 220 1.37 9.25 11.71
CA VAL A 220 0.69 7.95 11.59
C VAL A 220 1.01 7.34 10.23
N LEU A 221 1.43 6.08 10.18
CA LEU A 221 1.60 5.30 8.94
C LEU A 221 0.46 4.30 8.81
N MET A 222 -0.17 4.27 7.64
CA MET A 222 -1.23 3.32 7.29
C MET A 222 -0.94 2.77 5.88
N ILE A 223 -0.27 1.63 5.81
CA ILE A 223 0.19 1.02 4.56
C ILE A 223 -0.47 -0.35 4.34
N PHE A 224 -1.44 -0.43 3.42
CA PHE A 224 -2.24 -1.62 3.09
C PHE A 224 -3.08 -2.18 4.25
N ILE A 225 -3.65 -1.30 5.06
CA ILE A 225 -4.39 -1.68 6.28
C ILE A 225 -5.83 -1.20 6.24
N PHE A 226 -6.10 -0.08 5.58
CA PHE A 226 -7.43 0.54 5.58
C PHE A 226 -8.39 -0.25 4.69
N SER A 227 -7.88 -0.85 3.62
CA SER A 227 -8.61 -1.80 2.79
C SER A 227 -9.01 -3.08 3.52
N ALA A 228 -8.35 -3.45 4.62
CA ALA A 228 -8.70 -4.64 5.39
C ALA A 228 -9.92 -4.43 6.31
N LEU A 229 -10.29 -3.17 6.54
CA LEU A 229 -11.47 -2.77 7.29
C LEU A 229 -12.74 -2.95 6.45
N SER A 230 -13.85 -3.26 7.11
CA SER A 230 -15.19 -3.15 6.51
C SER A 230 -15.50 -1.68 6.25
N PRO A 231 -16.31 -1.34 5.23
CA PRO A 231 -16.81 0.03 5.02
C PRO A 231 -17.42 0.67 6.27
N THR A 232 -18.11 -0.13 7.10
CA THR A 232 -18.73 0.31 8.36
C THR A 232 -17.73 0.69 9.45
N GLN A 233 -16.46 0.32 9.31
CA GLN A 233 -15.39 0.55 10.30
C GLN A 233 -14.56 1.81 9.99
N TRP A 234 -14.60 2.31 8.76
CA TRP A 234 -13.71 3.40 8.32
C TRP A 234 -13.88 4.68 9.12
N GLN A 235 -15.11 5.09 9.39
CA GLN A 235 -15.36 6.31 10.15
C GLN A 235 -14.76 6.24 11.56
N GLN A 236 -14.95 5.11 12.26
CA GLN A 236 -14.39 4.92 13.60
C GLN A 236 -12.86 4.92 13.55
N ALA A 237 -12.26 4.27 12.54
CA ALA A 237 -10.83 4.29 12.34
C ALA A 237 -10.30 5.71 12.10
N VAL A 238 -10.88 6.48 11.18
CA VAL A 238 -10.52 7.87 10.92
C VAL A 238 -10.66 8.72 12.19
N SER A 239 -11.74 8.53 12.96
CA SER A 239 -11.95 9.22 14.24
C SER A 239 -10.85 8.92 15.25
N ASN A 240 -10.46 7.65 15.43
CA ASN A 240 -9.38 7.28 16.34
C ASN A 240 -8.03 7.83 15.90
N ILE A 241 -7.72 7.79 14.61
CA ILE A 241 -6.50 8.40 14.06
C ILE A 241 -6.50 9.91 14.27
N PHE A 242 -7.65 10.57 14.07
CA PHE A 242 -7.79 11.99 14.34
C PHE A 242 -7.58 12.32 15.82
N ARG A 243 -8.14 11.51 16.73
CA ARG A 243 -7.99 11.69 18.19
C ARG A 243 -6.54 11.56 18.63
N VAL A 244 -5.82 10.52 18.19
CA VAL A 244 -4.45 10.25 18.63
C VAL A 244 -3.43 11.25 18.07
N LEU A 245 -3.69 11.82 16.89
CA LEU A 245 -2.80 12.79 16.27
C LEU A 245 -2.79 14.15 16.98
N LYS A 246 -1.59 14.72 17.12
CA LYS A 246 -1.37 16.12 17.50
C LYS A 246 -1.96 17.06 16.44
N PRO A 247 -2.38 18.29 16.81
CA PRO A 247 -2.60 19.34 15.83
C PRO A 247 -1.36 19.56 14.96
N GLY A 248 -1.53 19.61 13.64
CA GLY A 248 -0.44 19.65 12.66
C GLY A 248 0.21 18.30 12.33
N GLY A 249 -0.14 17.22 13.05
CA GLY A 249 0.36 15.88 12.77
C GLY A 249 -0.21 15.30 11.48
N GLU A 250 0.51 14.34 10.90
CA GLU A 250 0.22 13.81 9.56
C GLU A 250 -0.04 12.30 9.53
N VAL A 251 -0.91 11.89 8.61
CA VAL A 251 -1.13 10.50 8.21
C VAL A 251 -0.45 10.27 6.86
N LEU A 252 0.40 9.26 6.79
CA LEU A 252 1.04 8.75 5.58
C LEU A 252 0.29 7.49 5.15
N PHE A 253 -0.41 7.57 4.03
CA PHE A 253 -1.39 6.58 3.62
C PHE A 253 -1.01 5.92 2.30
N ARG A 254 -1.10 4.59 2.23
CA ARG A 254 -1.08 3.89 0.95
C ARG A 254 -1.96 2.66 0.99
N ASP A 255 -2.82 2.48 -0.01
CA ASP A 255 -3.70 1.30 -0.08
C ASP A 255 -4.04 0.89 -1.53
N TYR A 256 -4.92 -0.10 -1.72
CA TYR A 256 -5.31 -0.59 -3.04
C TYR A 256 -6.32 0.33 -3.73
N GLY A 257 -6.12 0.57 -5.02
CA GLY A 257 -7.03 1.34 -5.87
C GLY A 257 -7.88 0.44 -6.77
N ARG A 258 -9.09 0.90 -7.09
CA ARG A 258 -10.00 0.25 -8.05
C ARG A 258 -9.31 0.07 -9.40
N GLY A 259 -9.55 -1.07 -10.04
CA GLY A 259 -8.89 -1.45 -11.30
C GLY A 259 -7.54 -2.11 -11.13
N ASP A 260 -7.04 -2.33 -9.90
CA ASP A 260 -5.83 -3.14 -9.69
C ASP A 260 -6.06 -4.57 -10.21
N LEU A 261 -5.05 -5.16 -10.85
CA LEU A 261 -5.13 -6.54 -11.35
C LEU A 261 -5.56 -7.54 -10.28
N ALA A 262 -5.22 -7.35 -9.00
CA ALA A 262 -5.67 -8.22 -7.93
C ALA A 262 -7.20 -8.19 -7.77
N GLN A 263 -7.83 -7.03 -7.95
CA GLN A 263 -9.29 -6.89 -7.96
C GLN A 263 -9.89 -7.59 -9.17
N VAL A 264 -9.38 -7.28 -10.36
CA VAL A 264 -9.92 -7.76 -11.64
C VAL A 264 -9.88 -9.28 -11.74
N ARG A 265 -8.90 -9.94 -11.11
CA ARG A 265 -8.72 -11.40 -11.17
C ARG A 265 -9.37 -12.19 -10.04
N PHE A 266 -10.19 -11.59 -9.17
CA PHE A 266 -10.85 -12.35 -8.12
C PHE A 266 -11.66 -13.51 -8.71
N LYS A 267 -11.48 -14.70 -8.13
CA LYS A 267 -12.23 -15.89 -8.50
C LYS A 267 -13.66 -15.82 -7.92
N LYS A 268 -14.55 -16.66 -8.44
CA LYS A 268 -15.90 -16.86 -7.88
C LYS A 268 -15.86 -17.17 -6.37
N GLY A 269 -16.90 -16.75 -5.65
CA GLY A 269 -17.04 -16.96 -4.21
C GLY A 269 -16.11 -16.08 -3.37
N ARG A 270 -15.71 -14.92 -3.90
CA ARG A 270 -14.83 -13.96 -3.20
C ARG A 270 -15.41 -12.56 -3.09
N TYR A 271 -16.34 -12.21 -3.96
CA TYR A 271 -17.06 -10.93 -3.92
C TYR A 271 -17.97 -10.88 -2.69
N MET A 272 -17.80 -9.87 -1.84
CA MET A 272 -18.64 -9.63 -0.67
C MET A 272 -19.64 -8.51 -0.91
N GLU A 273 -19.13 -7.37 -1.39
CA GLU A 273 -19.86 -6.15 -1.77
C GLU A 273 -19.06 -5.43 -2.87
N GLU A 274 -19.61 -4.34 -3.41
CA GLU A 274 -18.91 -3.57 -4.45
C GLU A 274 -17.54 -3.12 -3.92
N ASN A 275 -16.49 -3.39 -4.71
CA ASN A 275 -15.09 -3.19 -4.34
C ASN A 275 -14.59 -3.93 -3.08
N PHE A 276 -15.41 -4.72 -2.39
CA PHE A 276 -15.06 -5.42 -1.15
C PHE A 276 -15.04 -6.94 -1.33
N TYR A 277 -13.90 -7.54 -1.03
CA TYR A 277 -13.62 -8.94 -1.32
C TYR A 277 -12.97 -9.65 -0.14
N VAL A 278 -13.13 -10.97 -0.11
CA VAL A 278 -12.34 -11.85 0.75
C VAL A 278 -11.24 -12.53 -0.07
N ARG A 279 -10.04 -12.64 0.51
CA ARG A 279 -8.89 -13.32 -0.08
C ARG A 279 -8.92 -14.82 0.18
N GLY A 280 -8.00 -15.55 -0.45
CA GLY A 280 -7.86 -17.00 -0.31
C GLY A 280 -7.69 -17.47 1.13
N ASP A 281 -6.98 -16.68 1.93
CA ASP A 281 -6.68 -16.90 3.35
C ASP A 281 -7.81 -16.44 4.31
N GLY A 282 -8.90 -15.88 3.77
CA GLY A 282 -10.04 -15.37 4.55
C GLY A 282 -9.90 -13.93 5.04
N THR A 283 -8.76 -13.27 4.81
CA THR A 283 -8.60 -11.83 5.08
C THR A 283 -9.41 -11.00 4.08
N ARG A 284 -9.82 -9.80 4.48
CA ARG A 284 -10.66 -8.92 3.65
C ARG A 284 -9.80 -7.90 2.93
N VAL A 285 -10.29 -7.37 1.81
CA VAL A 285 -9.66 -6.29 1.06
C VAL A 285 -10.71 -5.47 0.32
N TYR A 286 -10.57 -4.16 0.41
CA TYR A 286 -11.30 -3.16 -0.35
C TYR A 286 -10.41 -2.52 -1.42
N PHE A 287 -10.99 -2.09 -2.54
CA PHE A 287 -10.29 -1.35 -3.60
C PHE A 287 -10.93 0.03 -3.78
N PHE A 288 -10.22 1.06 -3.34
CA PHE A 288 -10.77 2.39 -3.21
C PHE A 288 -10.84 3.13 -4.55
N GLU A 289 -11.81 4.02 -4.67
CA GLU A 289 -11.75 5.14 -5.61
C GLU A 289 -11.14 6.38 -4.94
N LYS A 290 -10.55 7.28 -5.74
CA LYS A 290 -9.89 8.48 -5.21
C LYS A 290 -10.91 9.39 -4.51
N ASP A 291 -12.00 9.73 -5.19
CA ASP A 291 -13.04 10.63 -4.70
C ASP A 291 -13.75 10.07 -3.44
N GLU A 292 -13.81 8.75 -3.30
CA GLU A 292 -14.32 8.10 -2.09
C GLU A 292 -13.38 8.34 -0.91
N LEU A 293 -12.07 8.16 -1.08
CA LEU A 293 -11.08 8.46 -0.05
C LEU A 293 -11.08 9.95 0.31
N GLU A 294 -11.24 10.85 -0.66
CA GLU A 294 -11.35 12.29 -0.37
C GLU A 294 -12.48 12.56 0.63
N LYS A 295 -13.68 12.04 0.36
CA LYS A 295 -14.85 12.20 1.24
C LYS A 295 -14.67 11.56 2.61
N ILE A 296 -14.06 10.38 2.66
CA ILE A 296 -13.81 9.66 3.93
C ILE A 296 -12.84 10.47 4.81
N TRP A 297 -11.72 10.92 4.23
CA TRP A 297 -10.66 11.59 4.98
C TRP A 297 -10.95 13.07 5.27
N SER A 298 -11.73 13.77 4.42
CA SER A 298 -12.18 15.14 4.68
C SER A 298 -13.33 15.21 5.70
N GLY A 299 -13.96 14.07 6.03
CA GLY A 299 -15.14 14.02 6.89
C GLY A 299 -16.45 14.42 6.21
N GLU A 300 -16.44 14.63 4.88
CA GLU A 300 -17.62 14.97 4.07
C GLU A 300 -18.55 13.76 3.79
N ALA A 301 -18.15 12.55 4.18
CA ALA A 301 -19.00 11.37 4.09
C ALA A 301 -20.30 11.53 4.92
N ALA A 302 -21.36 10.84 4.49
CA ALA A 302 -22.75 11.00 4.98
C ALA A 302 -22.97 10.87 6.50
N SER A 303 -21.97 10.40 7.26
CA SER A 303 -22.01 10.23 8.71
C SER A 303 -21.14 11.22 9.52
N ALA A 304 -20.62 12.30 8.91
CA ALA A 304 -19.96 13.46 9.55
C ALA A 304 -19.07 13.14 10.78
N GLY A 305 -17.85 12.67 10.52
CA GLY A 305 -16.78 12.53 11.52
C GLY A 305 -15.80 13.72 11.49
N PRO A 306 -14.73 13.71 12.30
CA PRO A 306 -13.67 14.71 12.16
C PRO A 306 -12.99 14.57 10.79
N GLY A 307 -12.61 15.71 10.21
CA GLY A 307 -11.99 15.80 8.88
C GLY A 307 -10.52 16.21 8.93
N PHE A 308 -9.73 15.66 8.01
CA PHE A 308 -8.35 16.04 7.77
C PHE A 308 -8.23 17.01 6.60
N GLU A 309 -7.20 17.86 6.64
CA GLU A 309 -6.70 18.54 5.44
C GLU A 309 -6.06 17.49 4.52
N ILE A 310 -6.49 17.45 3.25
CA ILE A 310 -5.86 16.60 2.23
C ILE A 310 -4.64 17.34 1.68
N VAL A 311 -3.44 16.98 2.17
CA VAL A 311 -2.18 17.57 1.72
C VAL A 311 -1.84 17.08 0.31
N SER A 312 -2.05 15.80 0.05
CA SER A 312 -1.93 15.20 -1.28
C SER A 312 -2.70 13.90 -1.33
N LEU A 313 -3.38 13.60 -2.44
CA LEU A 313 -3.95 12.29 -2.71
C LEU A 313 -3.85 11.99 -4.19
N GLY A 314 -3.20 10.87 -4.53
CA GLY A 314 -2.94 10.47 -5.91
C GLY A 314 -3.17 8.98 -6.14
N VAL A 315 -3.28 8.63 -7.42
CA VAL A 315 -3.38 7.25 -7.89
C VAL A 315 -2.03 6.85 -8.49
N ASP A 316 -1.36 5.87 -7.90
CA ASP A 316 -0.15 5.25 -8.44
C ASP A 316 -0.55 4.08 -9.34
N ARG A 317 -0.52 4.33 -10.65
CA ARG A 317 -0.76 3.33 -11.68
C ARG A 317 0.54 2.85 -12.29
N ARG A 318 0.73 1.53 -12.31
CA ARG A 318 1.93 0.91 -12.89
C ARG A 318 1.56 -0.22 -13.83
N LEU A 319 2.33 -0.35 -14.90
CA LEU A 319 2.25 -1.52 -15.77
C LEU A 319 3.46 -2.41 -15.50
N LEU A 320 3.20 -3.60 -14.97
CA LEU A 320 4.21 -4.66 -14.86
C LEU A 320 4.08 -5.59 -16.07
N VAL A 321 5.21 -6.03 -16.61
CA VAL A 321 5.23 -6.82 -17.83
C VAL A 321 5.96 -8.13 -17.61
N ASN A 322 5.28 -9.25 -17.88
CA ASN A 322 5.94 -10.54 -17.99
C ASN A 322 6.33 -10.77 -19.46
N ARG A 323 7.60 -10.55 -19.78
CA ARG A 323 8.10 -10.68 -21.16
C ARG A 323 8.02 -12.11 -21.69
N ALA A 324 8.28 -13.11 -20.85
CA ALA A 324 8.27 -14.51 -21.27
C ALA A 324 6.87 -14.98 -21.69
N LYS A 325 5.83 -14.48 -21.01
CA LYS A 325 4.43 -14.82 -21.30
C LYS A 325 3.70 -13.73 -22.10
N GLN A 326 4.37 -12.64 -22.45
CA GLN A 326 3.80 -11.45 -23.09
C GLN A 326 2.57 -10.91 -22.35
N LEU A 327 2.61 -10.86 -21.01
CA LEU A 327 1.48 -10.42 -20.18
C LEU A 327 1.67 -9.02 -19.64
N LYS A 328 0.64 -8.18 -19.84
CA LYS A 328 0.48 -6.89 -19.18
C LYS A 328 -0.25 -7.06 -17.84
N MET A 329 0.27 -6.44 -16.79
CA MET A 329 -0.28 -6.50 -15.43
C MET A 329 -0.40 -5.09 -14.88
N TYR A 330 -1.60 -4.51 -14.97
CA TYR A 330 -1.89 -3.18 -14.44
C TYR A 330 -2.07 -3.23 -12.91
N ARG A 331 -1.31 -2.41 -12.20
CA ARG A 331 -1.39 -2.26 -10.75
C ARG A 331 -1.88 -0.87 -10.41
N CYS A 332 -2.73 -0.77 -9.40
CA CYS A 332 -3.37 0.48 -8.99
C CYS A 332 -3.32 0.60 -7.47
N TRP A 333 -2.74 1.68 -6.98
CA TRP A 333 -2.66 2.01 -5.57
C TRP A 333 -3.09 3.45 -5.32
N MET A 334 -3.62 3.69 -4.13
CA MET A 334 -3.89 5.02 -3.63
C MET A 334 -2.74 5.44 -2.73
N GLN A 335 -2.28 6.68 -2.86
CA GLN A 335 -1.24 7.26 -2.01
C GLN A 335 -1.69 8.64 -1.52
N GLY A 336 -1.72 8.81 -0.20
CA GLY A 336 -2.26 9.98 0.45
C GLY A 336 -1.35 10.52 1.55
N ARG A 337 -1.46 11.83 1.77
CA ARG A 337 -0.99 12.54 2.97
C ARG A 337 -2.13 13.39 3.48
N PHE A 338 -2.44 13.23 4.76
CA PHE A 338 -3.53 13.94 5.42
C PHE A 338 -3.00 14.63 6.67
N ARG A 339 -3.47 15.83 6.99
CA ARG A 339 -3.00 16.60 8.15
C ARG A 339 -4.15 16.98 9.06
N LYS A 340 -3.96 16.83 10.37
CA LYS A 340 -4.89 17.34 11.36
C LYS A 340 -4.70 18.85 11.49
N ALA A 341 -5.76 19.63 11.30
CA ALA A 341 -5.68 21.09 11.43
C ALA A 341 -5.22 21.53 12.83
N GLY A 342 -4.58 22.71 12.92
CA GLY A 342 -4.30 23.39 14.19
C GLY A 342 -2.86 23.38 14.70
N GLY A 343 -1.85 23.16 13.84
CA GLY A 343 -0.43 23.34 14.19
C GLY A 343 0.28 24.31 13.23
N THR A 344 1.35 24.96 13.67
CA THR A 344 2.27 25.67 12.76
C THR A 344 3.01 24.63 11.93
N ALA A 345 2.86 24.66 10.60
CA ALA A 345 3.68 23.85 9.71
C ALA A 345 5.16 24.13 10.02
N ARG A 346 5.96 23.09 10.31
CA ARG A 346 7.41 23.26 10.29
C ARG A 346 7.76 23.55 8.82
N SER A 347 8.30 24.74 8.57
CA SER A 347 8.76 25.12 7.24
C SER A 347 9.78 24.08 6.77
N SER A 348 9.44 23.32 5.73
CA SER A 348 10.42 22.56 4.98
C SER A 348 11.31 23.58 4.26
N GLU A 349 12.42 23.97 4.88
CA GLU A 349 13.50 24.60 4.13
C GLU A 349 14.02 23.54 3.17
N VAL A 350 13.61 23.67 1.92
CA VAL A 350 14.17 22.90 0.80
C VAL A 350 15.64 23.28 0.76
N VAL A 351 16.50 22.38 1.23
CA VAL A 351 17.94 22.49 0.99
C VAL A 351 18.12 22.30 -0.52
N SER A 352 18.38 23.43 -1.19
CA SER A 352 18.66 23.56 -2.62
C SER A 352 19.88 22.77 -3.08
#